data_AF-Q57FB4-F1
#
_entry.id   AF-Q57FB4-F1
#
_cell.length_a   1.000
_cell.length_b   1.000
_cell.length_c   1.000
_cell.angle_alpha   90.00
_cell.angle_beta   90.00
_cell.angle_gamma   90.00
#
_symmetry.space_group_name_H-M   'P 1'
#
loop_
_entity.id
_entity.type
_entity.pdbx_description
1 polymer ?
#
loop_
_entity_poly.entity_id
_entity_poly.type
_entity_poly.pdbx_seq_one_letter_code
_entity_poly.pdbx_strand_id
1 'polypeptide(L)'
;MNNKKIFYIHGRRQTNDKLIVGHAVSPPTPQSKHDLPDYQFNPYYGYLRITKKPVDEINECFKSWLAVLPVVEKITVCGHSLGFVDVAYFETINASNPDAEWRFSYFSDDDLTSISNLINHLHLRDEQIIAVAPIIEFEINPSTSRDDRCLSQVIPLDIFL
;
A
#
# COMPACT_ATOMS: atom_id res chain seq x y z
N MET A 1 18.11 -20.03 -3.68
CA MET A 1 16.76 -19.70 -4.20
C MET A 1 16.74 -18.23 -4.57
N ASN A 2 16.17 -17.88 -5.73
CA ASN A 2 16.32 -16.56 -6.35
C ASN A 2 15.41 -15.52 -5.66
N ASN A 3 15.92 -14.86 -4.62
CA ASN A 3 15.22 -13.85 -3.79
C ASN A 3 14.87 -12.53 -4.53
N LYS A 4 14.90 -12.51 -5.86
CA LYS A 4 14.66 -11.30 -6.67
C LYS A 4 13.18 -11.00 -6.93
N LYS A 5 12.27 -11.88 -6.52
CA LYS A 5 10.82 -11.76 -6.78
C LYS A 5 10.04 -11.03 -5.68
N ILE A 6 10.68 -10.63 -4.59
CA ILE A 6 10.04 -9.93 -3.48
C ILE A 6 10.80 -8.64 -3.23
N PHE A 7 10.09 -7.52 -3.21
CA PHE A 7 10.61 -6.23 -2.79
C PHE A 7 10.21 -5.97 -1.33
N TYR A 8 11.20 -5.83 -0.45
CA TYR A 8 10.98 -5.67 0.99
C TYR A 8 11.00 -4.20 1.40
N ILE A 9 9.84 -3.54 1.40
CA ILE A 9 9.69 -2.12 1.80
C ILE A 9 10.23 -1.84 3.21
N HIS A 10 10.07 -2.79 4.14
CA HIS A 10 10.47 -2.65 5.55
C HIS A 10 11.83 -3.31 5.88
N GLY A 11 12.51 -3.85 4.87
CA GLY A 11 13.66 -4.73 5.08
C GLY A 11 13.26 -6.11 5.60
N ARG A 12 14.24 -7.01 5.72
CA ARG A 12 14.03 -8.38 6.21
C ARG A 12 14.55 -8.53 7.64
N ARG A 13 13.73 -9.13 8.51
CA ARG A 13 14.12 -9.42 9.90
C ARG A 13 15.28 -10.40 10.03
N GLN A 14 15.38 -11.38 9.13
CA GLN A 14 16.39 -12.45 9.19
C GLN A 14 17.73 -12.07 8.56
N THR A 15 17.89 -10.83 8.11
CA THR A 15 19.14 -10.31 7.54
C THR A 15 19.56 -9.05 8.28
N ASN A 16 20.73 -8.52 7.94
CA ASN A 16 21.19 -7.22 8.44
C ASN A 16 20.60 -6.04 7.66
N ASP A 17 19.41 -6.21 7.07
CA ASP A 17 18.72 -5.10 6.41
C ASP A 17 18.31 -4.09 7.49
N LYS A 18 18.44 -2.80 7.20
CA LYS A 18 17.90 -1.76 8.08
C LYS A 18 16.38 -1.90 8.11
N LEU A 19 15.82 -2.15 9.30
CA LEU A 19 14.37 -2.14 9.47
C LEU A 19 13.85 -0.71 9.30
N ILE A 20 12.90 -0.56 8.39
CA ILE A 20 12.28 0.73 8.12
C ILE A 20 10.92 0.72 8.80
N VAL A 21 10.71 1.65 9.73
CA VAL A 21 9.41 1.94 10.36
C VAL A 21 9.23 3.45 10.36
N GLY A 22 7.99 3.92 10.36
CA GLY A 22 7.77 5.35 10.45
C GLY A 22 6.43 5.88 9.95
N HIS A 23 6.23 7.16 10.23
CA HIS A 23 5.04 7.93 9.85
C HIS A 23 5.27 8.70 8.54
N ALA A 24 4.18 9.04 7.84
CA ALA A 24 4.21 9.96 6.69
C ALA A 24 4.33 11.44 7.09
N VAL A 25 4.09 11.75 8.36
CA VAL A 25 3.91 13.12 8.82
C VAL A 25 5.26 13.76 9.08
N SER A 26 5.53 14.85 8.37
CA SER A 26 6.67 15.72 8.67
C SER A 26 6.25 16.76 9.72
N PRO A 27 7.17 17.19 10.60
CA PRO A 27 6.87 18.31 11.48
C PRO A 27 6.59 19.58 10.64
N PRO A 28 5.72 20.48 11.11
CA PRO A 28 5.33 21.68 10.37
C PRO A 28 6.53 22.60 10.13
N THR A 29 6.63 23.23 8.98
CA THR A 29 7.70 24.22 8.75
C THR A 29 7.46 25.46 9.62
N PRO A 30 8.45 25.94 10.40
CA PRO A 30 8.32 27.19 11.15
C PRO A 30 7.99 28.35 10.21
N GLN A 31 6.96 29.13 10.52
CA GLN A 31 6.53 30.27 9.70
C GLN A 31 7.21 31.56 10.13
N SER A 32 7.68 31.62 11.37
CA SER A 32 8.37 32.77 11.93
C SER A 32 9.54 32.36 12.84
N LYS A 33 10.44 33.32 13.10
CA LYS A 33 11.51 33.15 14.10
C LYS A 33 11.00 32.91 15.52
N HIS A 34 9.76 33.31 15.82
CA HIS A 34 9.13 33.11 17.13
C HIS A 34 8.64 31.68 17.31
N ASP A 35 8.41 30.95 16.22
CA ASP A 35 7.99 29.55 16.25
C ASP A 35 9.20 28.62 16.42
N LEU A 36 10.42 29.11 16.20
CA LEU A 36 11.65 28.30 16.22
C LEU A 36 11.92 27.62 17.57
N PRO A 37 11.75 28.28 18.75
CA PRO A 37 11.93 27.60 20.03
C PRO A 37 10.95 26.45 20.20
N ASP A 38 9.66 26.68 19.96
CA ASP A 38 8.64 25.63 20.06
C ASP A 38 8.90 24.52 19.04
N TYR A 39 9.29 24.85 17.82
CA TYR A 39 9.63 23.85 16.81
C TYR A 39 10.88 23.02 17.16
N GLN A 40 11.95 23.67 17.62
CA GLN A 40 13.25 23.04 17.90
C GLN A 40 13.22 22.19 19.17
N PHE A 41 12.52 22.67 20.20
CA PHE A 41 12.49 22.03 21.52
C PHE A 41 11.27 21.12 21.72
N ASN A 42 10.32 21.07 20.78
CA ASN A 42 9.21 20.14 20.87
C ASN A 42 9.66 18.69 20.59
N PRO A 43 9.63 17.80 21.60
CA PRO A 43 10.09 16.42 21.44
C PRO A 43 9.23 15.63 20.44
N TYR A 44 7.96 16.01 20.24
CA TYR A 44 7.08 15.39 19.25
C TYR A 44 7.59 15.64 17.82
N TYR A 45 8.05 16.85 17.49
CA TYR A 45 8.62 17.14 16.18
C TYR A 45 9.99 16.49 15.98
N GLY A 46 10.78 16.39 17.05
CA GLY A 46 11.98 15.55 17.06
C GLY A 46 11.66 14.10 16.70
N TYR A 47 10.65 13.51 17.35
CA TYR A 47 10.16 12.16 17.08
C TYR A 47 9.67 11.99 15.63
N LEU A 48 8.85 12.90 15.10
CA LEU A 48 8.38 12.84 13.71
C LEU A 48 9.55 12.88 12.71
N ARG A 49 10.56 13.70 12.97
CA ARG A 49 11.73 13.80 12.09
C ARG A 49 12.56 12.52 12.04
N ILE A 50 12.81 11.89 13.20
CA ILE A 50 13.62 10.67 13.27
C ILE A 50 12.85 9.41 12.86
N THR A 51 11.51 9.44 12.97
CA THR A 51 10.63 8.33 12.59
C THR A 51 9.91 8.56 11.27
N LYS A 52 10.32 9.54 10.46
CA LYS A 52 9.74 9.72 9.13
C LYS A 52 10.13 8.53 8.26
N LYS A 53 9.14 7.84 7.69
CA LYS A 53 9.40 6.80 6.70
C LYS A 53 10.00 7.48 5.45
N PRO A 54 11.16 7.03 4.93
CA PRO A 54 11.76 7.62 3.73
C PRO A 54 11.04 7.11 2.48
N VAL A 55 9.76 7.46 2.34
CA VAL A 55 8.86 6.95 1.30
C VAL A 55 9.45 7.19 -0.08
N ASP A 56 9.95 8.40 -0.34
CA ASP A 56 10.53 8.79 -1.63
C ASP A 56 11.71 7.88 -2.04
N GLU A 57 12.68 7.70 -1.15
CA GLU A 57 13.86 6.85 -1.40
C GLU A 57 13.47 5.39 -1.68
N ILE A 58 12.51 4.87 -0.91
CA ILE A 58 12.01 3.50 -1.09
C ILE A 58 11.24 3.39 -2.40
N ASN A 59 10.43 4.40 -2.75
CA ASN A 59 9.61 4.40 -3.94
C ASN A 59 10.46 4.44 -5.22
N GLU A 60 11.59 5.14 -5.21
CA GLU A 60 12.56 5.11 -6.33
C GLU A 60 13.19 3.72 -6.53
N CYS A 61 13.58 3.06 -5.44
CA CYS A 61 14.04 1.68 -5.48
C CYS A 61 12.93 0.74 -5.98
N PHE A 62 11.69 0.97 -5.54
CA PHE A 62 10.53 0.17 -5.88
C PHE A 62 10.16 0.31 -7.36
N LYS A 63 10.18 1.53 -7.92
CA LYS A 63 10.02 1.79 -9.37
C LYS A 63 11.02 0.99 -10.19
N SER A 64 12.29 1.02 -9.77
CA SER A 64 13.37 0.29 -10.46
C SER A 64 13.14 -1.23 -10.42
N TRP A 65 12.62 -1.75 -9.31
CA TRP A 65 12.28 -3.16 -9.18
C TRP A 65 11.04 -3.56 -9.97
N LEU A 66 10.00 -2.71 -10.01
CA LEU A 66 8.80 -2.94 -10.83
C LEU A 66 9.13 -2.97 -12.33
N ALA A 67 10.03 -2.08 -12.78
CA ALA A 67 10.39 -1.96 -14.20
C ALA A 67 11.07 -3.22 -14.79
N VAL A 68 11.56 -4.14 -13.96
CA VAL A 68 12.17 -5.40 -14.41
C VAL A 68 11.21 -6.59 -14.34
N LEU A 69 9.99 -6.40 -13.84
CA LEU A 69 8.97 -7.43 -13.87
C LEU A 69 8.44 -7.63 -15.30
N PRO A 70 8.00 -8.86 -15.64
CA PRO A 70 7.19 -9.05 -16.83
C PRO A 70 5.86 -8.28 -16.69
N VAL A 71 5.08 -8.23 -17.78
CA VAL A 71 3.74 -7.64 -17.78
C VAL A 71 2.93 -8.15 -16.58
N VAL A 72 2.45 -7.22 -15.75
CA VAL A 72 1.63 -7.53 -14.58
C VAL A 72 0.17 -7.42 -14.99
N GLU A 73 -0.49 -8.58 -15.13
CA GLU A 73 -1.91 -8.64 -15.48
C GLU A 73 -2.81 -8.55 -14.25
N LYS A 74 -2.30 -8.98 -13.08
CA LYS A 74 -3.07 -9.05 -11.84
C LYS A 74 -2.27 -8.55 -10.65
N ILE A 75 -2.92 -7.72 -9.85
CA ILE A 75 -2.44 -7.16 -8.60
C ILE A 75 -3.34 -7.67 -7.48
N THR A 76 -2.74 -8.11 -6.39
CA THR A 76 -3.47 -8.61 -5.22
C THR A 76 -2.89 -7.98 -3.97
N VAL A 77 -3.74 -7.24 -3.25
CA VAL A 77 -3.40 -6.53 -2.02
C VAL A 77 -3.97 -7.32 -0.85
N CYS A 78 -3.09 -7.91 -0.04
CA CYS A 78 -3.49 -8.78 1.07
C CYS A 78 -3.10 -8.18 2.43
N GLY A 79 -4.06 -8.12 3.36
CA GLY A 79 -3.81 -7.81 4.77
C GLY A 79 -3.12 -6.46 4.98
N HIS A 80 -3.48 -5.46 4.18
CA HIS A 80 -2.86 -4.15 4.17
C HIS A 80 -3.81 -3.11 4.76
N SER A 81 -3.31 -2.25 5.63
CA SER A 81 -4.13 -1.18 6.26
C SER A 81 -4.44 -0.01 5.34
N LEU A 82 -3.79 0.03 4.17
CA LEU A 82 -3.91 1.07 3.13
C LEU A 82 -3.73 2.49 3.67
N GLY A 83 -2.89 2.64 4.68
CA GLY A 83 -2.61 3.93 5.30
C GLY A 83 -1.99 4.91 4.30
N PHE A 84 -2.24 6.20 4.52
CA PHE A 84 -1.75 7.30 3.67
C PHE A 84 -0.25 7.22 3.34
N VAL A 85 0.56 6.70 4.26
CA VAL A 85 2.01 6.54 4.07
C VAL A 85 2.39 5.62 2.90
N ASP A 86 1.50 4.71 2.50
CA ASP A 86 1.76 3.71 1.47
C ASP A 86 1.10 4.05 0.12
N VAL A 87 0.28 5.10 0.06
CA VAL A 87 -0.43 5.53 -1.16
C VAL A 87 0.52 5.72 -2.35
N ALA A 88 1.69 6.32 -2.11
CA ALA A 88 2.70 6.55 -3.14
C ALA A 88 3.21 5.26 -3.81
N TYR A 89 3.18 4.11 -3.11
CA TYR A 89 3.53 2.83 -3.71
C TYR A 89 2.40 2.33 -4.63
N PHE A 90 1.15 2.49 -4.23
CA PHE A 90 0.01 2.11 -5.05
C PHE A 90 -0.13 2.97 -6.31
N GLU A 91 0.15 4.27 -6.22
CA GLU A 91 0.24 5.17 -7.37
C GLU A 91 1.30 4.68 -8.36
N THR A 92 2.50 4.32 -7.86
CA THR A 92 3.57 3.76 -8.69
C THR A 92 3.13 2.45 -9.37
N ILE A 93 2.46 1.55 -8.64
CA ILE A 93 1.98 0.28 -9.18
C ILE A 93 0.97 0.53 -10.29
N ASN A 94 -0.03 1.39 -10.05
CA ASN A 94 -1.10 1.69 -11.00
C ASN A 94 -0.56 2.38 -12.25
N ALA A 95 0.30 3.39 -12.09
CA ALA A 95 0.93 4.09 -13.21
C ALA A 95 1.77 3.16 -14.10
N SER A 96 2.38 2.12 -13.52
CA SER A 96 3.17 1.14 -14.28
C SER A 96 2.31 0.05 -14.92
N ASN A 97 1.10 -0.18 -14.42
CA ASN A 97 0.23 -1.30 -14.81
C ASN A 97 -1.24 -0.83 -14.91
N PRO A 98 -1.57 0.13 -15.79
CA PRO A 98 -2.87 0.80 -15.80
C PRO A 98 -4.05 -0.09 -16.21
N ASP A 99 -3.77 -1.24 -16.84
CA ASP A 99 -4.78 -2.21 -17.28
C ASP A 99 -4.83 -3.46 -16.40
N ALA A 100 -4.05 -3.50 -15.32
CA ALA A 100 -4.04 -4.65 -14.42
C ALA A 100 -5.38 -4.79 -13.70
N GLU A 101 -5.74 -6.04 -13.44
CA GLU A 101 -6.85 -6.44 -12.60
C GLU A 101 -6.45 -6.41 -11.13
N TRP A 102 -7.26 -5.77 -10.30
CA TRP A 102 -7.02 -5.61 -8.87
C TRP A 102 -7.94 -6.51 -8.04
N ARG A 103 -7.35 -7.07 -6.99
CA ARG A 103 -8.05 -7.82 -5.96
C ARG A 103 -7.60 -7.33 -4.58
N PHE A 104 -8.54 -7.05 -3.70
CA PHE A 104 -8.27 -6.56 -2.34
C PHE A 104 -8.77 -7.54 -1.30
N SER A 105 -7.96 -7.79 -0.28
CA SER A 105 -8.39 -8.50 0.91
C SER A 105 -8.69 -7.56 2.07
N TYR A 106 -9.69 -7.89 2.88
CA TYR A 106 -10.03 -7.18 4.11
C TYR A 106 -10.06 -8.12 5.31
N PHE A 107 -9.88 -7.59 6.51
CA PHE A 107 -10.07 -8.31 7.76
C PHE A 107 -11.29 -7.79 8.55
N SER A 108 -11.56 -6.49 8.44
CA SER A 108 -12.63 -5.78 9.14
C SER A 108 -13.38 -4.83 8.21
N ASP A 109 -14.54 -4.35 8.64
CA ASP A 109 -15.34 -3.40 7.85
C ASP A 109 -14.63 -2.06 7.63
N ASP A 110 -13.75 -1.65 8.55
CA ASP A 110 -12.93 -0.43 8.41
C ASP A 110 -11.96 -0.53 7.21
N ASP A 111 -11.51 -1.74 6.88
CA ASP A 111 -10.64 -1.97 5.71
C ASP A 111 -11.41 -1.71 4.41
N LEU A 112 -12.73 -1.98 4.36
CA LEU A 112 -13.57 -1.72 3.18
C LEU A 112 -13.61 -0.22 2.85
N THR A 113 -13.68 0.63 3.87
CA THR A 113 -13.60 2.09 3.71
C THR A 113 -12.25 2.49 3.13
N SER A 114 -11.17 1.90 3.64
CA SER A 114 -9.81 2.19 3.18
C SER A 114 -9.57 1.72 1.74
N ILE A 115 -10.13 0.56 1.37
CA ILE A 115 -10.13 0.02 0.00
C ILE A 115 -10.89 0.95 -0.94
N SER A 116 -12.10 1.36 -0.57
CA SER A 116 -12.91 2.30 -1.38
C SER A 116 -12.18 3.63 -1.59
N ASN A 117 -11.58 4.19 -0.54
CA ASN A 117 -10.78 5.41 -0.64
C ASN A 117 -9.60 5.26 -1.61
N LEU A 118 -8.90 4.12 -1.56
CA LEU A 118 -7.79 3.86 -2.46
C LEU A 118 -8.25 3.68 -3.92
N ILE A 119 -9.33 2.93 -4.16
CA ILE A 119 -9.93 2.73 -5.49
C ILE A 119 -10.26 4.09 -6.11
N ASN A 120 -10.93 4.96 -5.34
CA ASN A 120 -11.29 6.31 -5.76
C ASN A 120 -10.08 7.19 -6.02
N HIS A 121 -9.07 7.15 -5.14
CA HIS A 121 -7.82 7.91 -5.27
C HIS A 121 -7.02 7.52 -6.51
N LEU A 122 -6.97 6.23 -6.82
CA LEU A 122 -6.26 5.70 -7.99
C LEU A 122 -7.07 5.77 -9.28
N HIS A 123 -8.35 6.15 -9.21
CA HIS A 123 -9.30 6.13 -10.32
C HIS A 123 -9.39 4.76 -11.00
N LEU A 124 -9.39 3.67 -10.22
CA LEU A 124 -9.55 2.32 -10.76
C LEU A 124 -10.95 2.16 -11.32
N ARG A 125 -11.06 1.59 -12.52
CA ARG A 125 -12.34 1.33 -13.17
C ARG A 125 -12.97 0.07 -12.60
N ASP A 126 -14.30 -0.01 -12.56
CA ASP A 126 -15.02 -1.16 -12.01
C ASP A 126 -14.60 -2.47 -12.70
N GLU A 127 -14.35 -2.46 -14.01
CA GLU A 127 -13.88 -3.64 -14.75
C GLU A 127 -12.49 -4.13 -14.32
N GLN A 128 -11.70 -3.29 -13.65
CA GLN A 128 -10.41 -3.67 -13.10
C GLN A 128 -10.57 -4.33 -11.73
N ILE A 129 -11.69 -4.15 -11.03
CA ILE A 129 -11.88 -4.68 -9.69
C ILE A 129 -12.51 -6.08 -9.78
N ILE A 130 -11.69 -7.11 -9.56
CA ILE A 130 -12.14 -8.50 -9.70
C ILE A 130 -12.77 -9.03 -8.43
N ALA A 131 -12.25 -8.62 -7.26
CA ALA A 131 -12.86 -8.98 -5.98
C ALA A 131 -12.36 -8.11 -4.82
N VAL A 132 -13.26 -7.93 -3.85
CA VAL A 132 -12.97 -7.47 -2.50
C VAL A 132 -13.48 -8.55 -1.55
N ALA A 133 -12.60 -9.26 -0.83
CA ALA A 133 -13.00 -10.43 -0.05
C ALA A 133 -12.24 -10.57 1.28
N PRO A 134 -12.77 -11.30 2.27
CA PRO A 134 -12.06 -11.55 3.52
C PRO A 134 -10.69 -12.21 3.29
N ILE A 135 -9.68 -11.85 4.08
CA ILE A 135 -8.30 -12.37 3.95
C ILE A 135 -8.23 -13.90 4.01
N ILE A 136 -9.12 -14.54 4.78
CA ILE A 136 -9.19 -16.00 4.89
C ILE A 136 -9.47 -16.68 3.54
N GLU A 137 -10.21 -16.02 2.63
CA GLU A 137 -10.47 -16.57 1.30
C GLU A 137 -9.22 -16.57 0.41
N PHE A 138 -8.29 -15.65 0.65
CA PHE A 138 -7.02 -15.58 -0.07
C PHE A 138 -6.03 -16.62 0.43
N GLU A 139 -6.05 -16.92 1.73
CA GLU A 139 -5.20 -17.94 2.33
C GLU A 139 -5.56 -19.35 1.85
N ILE A 140 -6.85 -19.59 1.60
CA ILE A 140 -7.36 -20.88 1.11
C ILE A 140 -7.14 -21.03 -0.41
N ASN A 141 -7.11 -19.92 -1.17
CA ASN A 141 -6.98 -19.94 -2.63
C ASN A 141 -6.01 -18.86 -3.16
N PRO A 142 -4.69 -19.04 -2.94
CA PRO A 142 -3.68 -18.02 -3.27
C PRO A 142 -3.40 -17.86 -4.78
N SER A 143 -3.95 -18.70 -5.65
CA SER A 143 -3.53 -18.80 -7.06
C SER A 143 -4.64 -18.89 -8.12
N THR A 144 -5.90 -18.55 -7.86
CA THR A 144 -6.94 -18.74 -8.89
C THR A 144 -7.06 -17.58 -9.87
N SER A 145 -6.54 -17.85 -11.07
CA SER A 145 -7.07 -17.42 -12.36
C SER A 145 -8.59 -17.60 -12.42
N ARG A 146 -9.24 -16.80 -13.26
CA ARG A 146 -10.67 -16.83 -13.62
C ARG A 146 -11.21 -18.25 -13.86
N ASP A 147 -11.62 -18.99 -12.83
CA ASP A 147 -12.70 -19.98 -12.90
C ASP A 147 -13.08 -20.50 -11.51
N ASP A 148 -14.33 -20.92 -11.38
CA ASP A 148 -14.95 -21.65 -10.26
C ASP A 148 -15.41 -20.88 -9.01
N ARG A 149 -16.65 -20.38 -9.10
CA ARG A 149 -17.82 -20.87 -8.33
C ARG A 149 -17.67 -21.10 -6.82
N CYS A 150 -16.90 -20.27 -6.13
CA CYS A 150 -17.00 -20.12 -4.68
C CYS A 150 -17.15 -18.65 -4.32
N LEU A 151 -18.24 -18.05 -4.77
CA LEU A 151 -18.65 -16.69 -4.43
C LEU A 151 -19.94 -16.79 -3.63
N SER A 152 -19.87 -17.35 -2.42
CA SER A 152 -21.03 -17.33 -1.52
C SER A 152 -21.19 -16.00 -0.78
N GLN A 153 -20.25 -15.05 -0.89
CA GLN A 153 -20.34 -13.74 -0.24
C GLN A 153 -19.60 -12.63 -1.01
N VAL A 154 -19.77 -12.56 -2.34
CA VAL A 154 -19.38 -11.33 -3.06
C VAL A 154 -20.32 -10.23 -2.61
N ILE A 155 -19.78 -9.25 -1.90
CA ILE A 155 -20.49 -8.00 -1.65
C ILE A 155 -20.59 -7.30 -3.01
N PRO A 156 -21.81 -7.04 -3.53
CA PRO A 156 -21.98 -6.31 -4.78
C PRO A 156 -21.31 -4.94 -4.67
N LEU A 157 -20.57 -4.54 -5.70
CA LEU A 157 -19.80 -3.29 -5.74
C LEU A 157 -20.72 -2.07 -5.54
N ASP A 158 -21.99 -2.21 -5.90
CA ASP A 158 -23.13 -1.32 -5.74
C ASP A 158 -23.51 -1.00 -4.27
N ILE A 159 -22.82 -1.57 -3.28
CA ILE A 159 -22.92 -1.15 -1.87
C ILE A 159 -21.94 -0.02 -1.53
N PHE A 160 -20.90 0.20 -2.34
CA PHE A 160 -19.81 1.13 -2.05
C PHE A 160 -19.74 2.38 -2.96
N LEU A 161 -20.65 2.49 -3.94
CA LEU A 161 -20.83 3.64 -4.85
C LEU A 161 -22.09 4.43 -4.49
#